data_AF-A0A2E2W755-F1
#
_entry.id   AF-A0A2E2W755-F1
#
_cell.length_a   1.000
_cell.length_b   1.000
_cell.length_c   1.000
_cell.angle_alpha   90.00
_cell.angle_beta   90.00
_cell.angle_gamma   90.00
#
_symmetry.space_group_name_H-M   'P 1'
#
loop_
_entity.id
_entity.type
_entity.pdbx_description
1 polymer ?
#
loop_
_entity_poly.entity_id
_entity_poly.type
_entity_poly.pdbx_seq_one_letter_code
_entity_poly.pdbx_strand_id
1 'polypeptide(L)'
;MVYSLFSKLKQAPISLYLVYVLVYIPWGFGMNAFGTWAEIAKFDAWWQVLTCYGLYMIPISILLKGKPFLEQYAYGLIAMGLLEFGGYYFETSYVYPNNIVEETFNIRNFALAMALFFAFYFPMGNWVVGKLHSLFFQKRNHS
;
A
#
# COMPACT_ATOMS: atom_id res chain seq x y z
N MET A 1 13.61 -16.92 11.32
CA MET A 1 13.03 -16.14 10.21
C MET A 1 12.06 -15.06 10.71
N VAL A 2 11.01 -15.40 11.47
CA VAL A 2 10.05 -14.39 12.00
C VAL A 2 10.71 -13.35 12.92
N TYR A 3 11.63 -13.78 13.79
CA TYR A 3 12.37 -12.88 14.69
C TYR A 3 13.18 -11.81 13.92
N SER A 4 13.69 -12.12 12.71
CA SER A 4 14.42 -11.15 11.90
C SER A 4 13.53 -10.16 11.15
N LEU A 5 12.25 -10.49 10.94
CA LEU A 5 11.26 -9.55 10.39
C LEU A 5 10.90 -8.49 11.42
N PHE A 6 10.60 -8.91 12.66
CA PHE A 6 10.30 -7.99 13.75
C PHE A 6 11.49 -7.11 14.12
N SER A 7 12.72 -7.63 14.04
CA SER A 7 13.91 -6.81 14.30
C SER A 7 14.08 -5.69 13.27
N LYS A 8 13.82 -5.95 11.98
CA LYS A 8 13.86 -4.90 10.94
C LYS A 8 12.88 -3.76 11.24
N LEU A 9 11.65 -4.08 11.64
CA LEU A 9 10.65 -3.08 11.99
C LEU A 9 11.09 -2.25 13.20
N LYS A 10 11.62 -2.89 14.25
CA LYS A 10 12.09 -2.19 15.45
C LYS A 10 13.34 -1.33 15.21
N GLN A 11 14.21 -1.75 14.30
CA GLN A 11 15.44 -1.02 13.98
C GLN A 11 15.23 0.13 13.00
N ALA A 12 14.09 0.19 12.30
CA ALA A 12 13.80 1.28 11.38
C ALA A 12 13.69 2.62 12.14
N PRO A 13 14.39 3.67 11.68
CA PRO A 13 14.41 4.94 12.39
C PRO A 13 13.04 5.63 12.36
N ILE A 14 12.70 6.37 13.42
CA ILE A 14 11.41 7.08 13.53
C ILE A 14 11.21 8.05 12.36
N SER A 15 12.28 8.72 11.90
CA SER A 15 12.22 9.61 10.73
C SER A 15 11.74 8.88 9.46
N LEU A 16 12.07 7.59 9.31
CA LEU A 16 11.59 6.81 8.18
C LEU A 16 10.09 6.51 8.31
N TYR A 17 9.62 6.10 9.49
CA TYR A 17 8.19 5.91 9.76
C TYR A 17 7.38 7.19 9.50
N LEU A 18 7.90 8.36 9.90
CA LEU A 18 7.23 9.64 9.64
C LEU A 18 7.08 9.90 8.15
N VAL A 19 8.13 9.67 7.34
CA VAL A 19 8.02 9.84 5.89
C VAL A 19 7.03 8.83 5.29
N TYR A 20 7.02 7.58 5.76
CA TYR A 20 6.00 6.61 5.33
C TYR A 20 4.58 7.10 5.64
N VAL A 21 4.31 7.55 6.86
CA VAL A 21 2.98 8.05 7.26
C VAL A 21 2.57 9.25 6.40
N LEU A 22 3.48 10.20 6.19
CA LEU A 22 3.23 11.40 5.39
C LEU A 22 3.01 11.10 3.89
N VAL A 23 3.48 9.95 3.40
CA VAL A 23 3.25 9.52 2.01
C VAL A 23 2.02 8.63 1.91
N TYR A 24 1.95 7.56 2.70
CA TYR A 24 0.97 6.49 2.55
C TYR A 24 -0.43 6.92 2.99
N ILE A 25 -0.56 7.72 4.06
CA ILE A 25 -1.88 8.12 4.54
C ILE A 25 -2.56 9.10 3.57
N PRO A 26 -1.92 10.21 3.13
CA PRO A 26 -2.54 11.09 2.13
C PRO A 26 -2.80 10.38 0.81
N TRP A 27 -1.90 9.50 0.38
CA TRP A 27 -2.11 8.69 -0.81
C TRP A 27 -3.33 7.78 -0.64
N GLY A 28 -3.49 7.11 0.50
CA GLY A 28 -4.65 6.27 0.78
C GLY A 28 -5.98 7.03 0.74
N PHE A 29 -6.03 8.24 1.32
CA PHE A 29 -7.20 9.11 1.20
C PHE A 29 -7.44 9.55 -0.24
N GLY A 30 -6.37 9.88 -0.97
CA GLY A 30 -6.43 10.22 -2.40
C GLY A 30 -6.99 9.08 -3.24
N MET A 31 -6.58 7.84 -3.00
CA MET A 31 -7.07 6.67 -3.72
C MET A 31 -8.50 6.30 -3.37
N ASN A 32 -8.88 6.41 -2.10
CA ASN A 32 -10.26 6.20 -1.70
C ASN A 32 -11.18 7.27 -2.32
N ALA A 33 -10.75 8.53 -2.33
CA ALA A 33 -11.47 9.62 -3.00
C ALA A 33 -11.54 9.40 -4.51
N PHE A 34 -10.45 8.99 -5.15
CA PHE A 34 -10.43 8.66 -6.57
C PHE A 34 -11.35 7.49 -6.90
N GLY A 35 -11.30 6.40 -6.13
CA GLY A 35 -12.17 5.24 -6.32
C GLY A 35 -13.64 5.57 -6.14
N THR A 36 -13.98 6.48 -5.23
CA THR A 36 -15.34 7.00 -5.03
C THR A 36 -15.77 7.90 -6.19
N TRP A 37 -14.89 8.82 -6.62
CA TRP A 37 -15.16 9.76 -7.72
C TRP A 37 -15.31 9.05 -9.08
N ALA A 38 -14.47 8.07 -9.35
CA ALA A 38 -14.50 7.27 -10.57
C ALA A 38 -15.51 6.10 -10.49
N GLU A 39 -16.23 5.97 -9.37
CA GLU A 39 -17.19 4.89 -9.11
C GLU A 39 -16.58 3.50 -9.38
N ILE A 40 -15.38 3.25 -8.86
CA ILE A 40 -14.65 1.99 -9.00
C ILE A 40 -14.85 1.15 -7.74
N ALA A 41 -14.33 1.65 -6.62
CA ALA A 41 -14.41 0.98 -5.32
C ALA A 41 -14.30 1.99 -4.18
N LYS A 42 -14.85 1.65 -3.02
CA LYS A 42 -14.75 2.43 -1.78
C LYS A 42 -14.62 1.55 -0.56
N PHE A 43 -13.97 2.09 0.46
CA PHE A 43 -14.04 1.55 1.82
C PHE A 43 -15.42 1.79 2.43
N ASP A 44 -15.85 0.88 3.31
CA ASP A 44 -17.07 1.04 4.11
C ASP A 44 -16.95 2.23 5.08
N ALA A 45 -15.78 2.34 5.73
CA ALA A 45 -15.51 3.36 6.73
C ALA A 45 -14.20 4.10 6.46
N TRP A 46 -14.22 5.42 6.68
CA TRP A 46 -13.07 6.30 6.40
C TRP A 46 -11.79 5.91 7.16
N TRP A 47 -11.92 5.33 8.35
CA TRP A 47 -10.78 4.93 9.18
C TRP A 47 -10.05 3.71 8.63
N GLN A 48 -10.67 2.93 7.73
CA GLN A 48 -10.04 1.79 7.07
C GLN A 48 -8.84 2.23 6.21
N VAL A 49 -8.81 3.48 5.77
CA VAL A 49 -7.62 4.07 5.13
C VAL A 49 -6.42 4.01 6.08
N LEU A 50 -6.60 4.30 7.37
CA LEU A 50 -5.51 4.29 8.35
C LEU A 50 -5.03 2.88 8.65
N THR A 51 -5.93 1.91 8.71
CA THR A 51 -5.55 0.51 8.99
C THR A 51 -4.91 -0.15 7.77
N CYS A 52 -5.47 0.06 6.58
CA CYS A 52 -4.91 -0.45 5.33
C CYS A 52 -3.57 0.22 5.00
N TYR A 53 -3.55 1.54 4.80
CA TYR A 53 -2.35 2.23 4.35
C TYR A 53 -1.33 2.41 5.48
N GLY A 54 -1.79 2.64 6.70
CA GLY A 54 -0.91 2.84 7.86
C GLY A 54 -0.46 1.54 8.49
N LEU A 55 -1.38 0.78 9.07
CA LEU A 55 -1.02 -0.39 9.89
C LEU A 55 -0.63 -1.62 9.07
N TYR A 56 -1.15 -1.77 7.85
CA TYR A 56 -0.85 -2.93 7.01
C TYR A 56 0.27 -2.63 6.00
N MET A 57 0.11 -1.61 5.16
CA MET A 57 1.05 -1.37 4.08
C MET A 57 2.40 -0.81 4.54
N ILE A 58 2.48 0.08 5.55
CA ILE A 58 3.77 0.62 6.00
C ILE A 58 4.71 -0.46 6.54
N PRO A 59 4.30 -1.36 7.47
CA PRO A 59 5.19 -2.41 7.95
C PRO A 59 5.68 -3.31 6.83
N ILE A 60 4.80 -3.71 5.91
CA ILE A 60 5.17 -4.56 4.77
C ILE A 60 6.17 -3.83 3.88
N SER A 61 5.94 -2.55 3.60
CA SER A 61 6.85 -1.72 2.81
C SER A 61 8.25 -1.63 3.43
N ILE A 62 8.33 -1.46 4.75
CA ILE A 62 9.61 -1.46 5.48
C ILE A 62 10.29 -2.83 5.41
N LEU A 63 9.55 -3.93 5.55
CA LEU A 63 10.11 -5.28 5.44
C LEU A 63 10.69 -5.55 4.05
N LEU A 64 10.05 -5.02 3.01
CA LEU A 64 10.45 -5.13 1.61
C LEU A 64 11.53 -4.13 1.21
N LYS A 65 11.78 -3.09 2.01
CA LYS A 65 12.77 -2.06 1.72
C LYS A 65 14.18 -2.67 1.60
N GLY A 66 14.88 -2.25 0.54
CA GLY A 66 16.23 -2.74 0.20
C GLY A 66 16.26 -3.96 -0.71
N LYS A 67 15.10 -4.55 -1.05
CA LYS A 67 15.00 -5.60 -2.06
C LYS A 67 14.93 -5.02 -3.49
N PRO A 68 15.28 -5.79 -4.53
CA PRO A 68 15.01 -5.41 -5.93
C PRO A 68 13.53 -5.14 -6.18
N PHE A 69 13.25 -4.27 -7.16
CA PHE A 69 11.88 -3.83 -7.50
C PHE A 69 10.91 -5.01 -7.71
N LEU A 70 11.32 -6.00 -8.51
CA LEU A 70 10.49 -7.16 -8.83
C LEU A 70 10.21 -8.04 -7.61
N GLU A 71 11.18 -8.19 -6.71
CA GLU A 71 10.95 -8.90 -5.44
C GLU A 71 9.93 -8.18 -4.57
N GLN A 72 10.04 -6.85 -4.46
CA GLN A 72 9.07 -6.06 -3.70
C GLN A 72 7.66 -6.20 -4.28
N TYR A 73 7.55 -6.19 -5.62
CA TYR A 73 6.29 -6.42 -6.29
C TYR A 73 5.73 -7.82 -6.03
N ALA A 74 6.53 -8.88 -6.17
CA ALA A 74 6.09 -10.25 -5.97
C ALA A 74 5.64 -10.53 -4.53
N TYR A 75 6.41 -10.09 -3.52
CA TYR A 75 5.99 -10.22 -2.13
C TYR A 75 4.82 -9.29 -1.78
N GLY A 76 4.78 -8.09 -2.40
CA GLY A 76 3.67 -7.17 -2.31
C GLY A 76 2.38 -7.76 -2.86
N LEU A 77 2.45 -8.56 -3.92
CA LEU A 77 1.29 -9.26 -4.49
C LEU A 77 0.70 -10.29 -3.54
N ILE A 78 1.55 -11.00 -2.79
CA ILE A 78 1.07 -11.92 -1.74
C ILE A 78 0.32 -11.13 -0.65
N ALA A 79 0.89 -10.01 -0.20
CA ALA A 79 0.24 -9.15 0.78
C ALA A 79 -1.10 -8.58 0.27
N MET A 80 -1.12 -7.99 -0.92
CA MET A 80 -2.35 -7.44 -1.48
C MET A 80 -3.37 -8.52 -1.78
N GLY A 81 -2.96 -9.69 -2.25
CA GLY A 81 -3.87 -10.81 -2.48
C GLY A 81 -4.63 -11.18 -1.21
N LEU A 82 -3.95 -11.23 -0.06
CA LEU A 82 -4.60 -11.49 1.23
C LEU A 82 -5.50 -10.33 1.68
N LEU A 83 -5.06 -9.08 1.50
CA LEU A 83 -5.84 -7.90 1.85
C LEU A 83 -7.12 -7.80 1.02
N GLU A 84 -7.01 -7.88 -0.31
CA GLU A 84 -8.14 -7.78 -1.25
C GLU A 84 -9.11 -8.95 -1.04
N PHE A 85 -8.59 -10.18 -0.92
CA PHE A 85 -9.42 -11.35 -0.62
C PHE A 85 -10.21 -11.16 0.68
N GLY A 86 -9.53 -10.75 1.77
CA GLY A 86 -10.19 -10.47 3.05
C GLY A 86 -11.16 -9.30 2.97
N GLY A 87 -10.79 -8.24 2.24
CA GLY A 87 -11.58 -7.04 2.04
C GLY A 87 -12.95 -7.34 1.43
N TYR A 88 -12.95 -8.13 0.35
CA TYR A 88 -14.18 -8.57 -0.31
C TYR A 88 -14.92 -9.64 0.49
N TYR A 89 -14.22 -10.61 1.08
CA TYR A 89 -14.85 -11.68 1.86
C TYR A 89 -15.60 -11.16 3.09
N PHE A 90 -15.05 -10.15 3.78
CA PHE A 90 -15.67 -9.53 4.95
C PHE A 90 -16.52 -8.30 4.60
N GLU A 91 -16.73 -8.00 3.31
CA GLU A 91 -17.53 -6.86 2.85
C GLU A 91 -17.07 -5.52 3.45
N THR A 92 -15.77 -5.37 3.62
CA THR A 92 -15.15 -4.14 4.15
C THR A 92 -14.68 -3.20 3.04
N SER A 93 -14.69 -3.68 1.80
CA SER A 93 -14.41 -2.93 0.58
C SER A 93 -15.47 -3.28 -0.46
N TYR A 94 -16.10 -2.25 -1.02
CA TYR A 94 -17.21 -2.40 -1.96
C TYR A 94 -16.82 -1.93 -3.34
N VAL A 95 -17.26 -2.68 -4.34
CA VAL A 95 -17.17 -2.32 -5.76
C VAL A 95 -18.48 -1.64 -6.15
N TYR A 96 -18.39 -0.53 -6.88
CA TYR A 96 -19.59 0.15 -7.35
C TYR A 96 -20.29 -0.66 -8.44
N PRO A 97 -21.64 -0.76 -8.43
CA PRO A 97 -22.37 -1.44 -9.48
C PRO A 97 -22.20 -0.70 -10.81
N ASN A 98 -22.06 -1.45 -11.91
CA ASN A 98 -21.87 -0.92 -13.27
C ASN A 98 -20.58 -0.09 -13.44
N ASN A 99 -19.52 -0.39 -12.68
CA ASN A 99 -18.24 0.28 -12.92
C ASN A 99 -17.65 -0.18 -14.27
N ILE A 100 -16.98 0.74 -14.96
CA ILE A 100 -16.44 0.53 -16.32
C ILE A 100 -15.52 -0.70 -16.38
N VAL A 101 -14.77 -0.96 -15.30
CA VAL A 101 -13.80 -2.06 -15.26
C VAL A 101 -14.52 -3.40 -15.15
N GLU A 102 -15.57 -3.51 -14.34
CA GLU A 102 -16.41 -4.69 -14.22
C GLU A 102 -17.23 -4.93 -15.49
N GLU A 103 -17.79 -3.89 -16.11
CA GLU A 103 -18.53 -4.03 -17.37
C GLU A 103 -17.61 -4.53 -18.50
N THR A 104 -16.37 -4.04 -18.55
CA THR A 104 -15.41 -4.41 -19.58
C THR A 104 -14.79 -5.79 -19.33
N PHE A 105 -14.46 -6.10 -18.07
CA PHE A 105 -13.61 -7.24 -17.73
C PHE A 105 -14.26 -8.29 -16.83
N ASN A 106 -15.45 -8.07 -16.27
CA ASN A 106 -16.10 -8.85 -15.20
C ASN A 106 -15.46 -8.73 -13.80
N ILE A 107 -16.23 -9.11 -12.77
CA ILE A 107 -15.86 -8.98 -11.35
C ILE A 107 -14.62 -9.80 -10.94
N ARG A 108 -14.34 -10.93 -11.58
CA ARG A 108 -13.17 -11.77 -11.26
C ARG A 108 -11.88 -11.10 -11.73
N ASN A 109 -11.90 -10.57 -12.94
CA ASN A 109 -10.77 -9.83 -13.49
C ASN A 109 -10.59 -8.48 -12.79
N PHE A 110 -11.68 -7.85 -12.34
CA PHE A 110 -11.60 -6.68 -11.47
C PHE A 110 -10.79 -6.96 -10.20
N ALA A 111 -11.18 -7.97 -9.41
CA ALA A 111 -10.49 -8.31 -8.18
C ALA A 111 -8.99 -8.63 -8.40
N LEU A 112 -8.69 -9.36 -9.49
CA LEU A 112 -7.31 -9.64 -9.88
C LEU A 112 -6.54 -8.36 -10.25
N ALA A 113 -7.16 -7.48 -11.04
CA ALA A 113 -6.56 -6.22 -11.45
C ALA A 113 -6.26 -5.31 -10.24
N MET A 114 -7.16 -5.25 -9.26
CA MET A 114 -6.94 -4.49 -8.03
C MET A 114 -5.74 -5.02 -7.24
N ALA A 115 -5.64 -6.35 -7.07
CA ALA A 115 -4.50 -6.96 -6.39
C ALA A 115 -3.17 -6.69 -7.11
N LEU A 116 -3.14 -6.82 -8.45
CA LEU A 116 -1.96 -6.52 -9.27
C LEU A 116 -1.57 -5.04 -9.19
N PHE A 117 -2.55 -4.14 -9.30
CA PHE A 117 -2.34 -2.70 -9.25
C PHE A 117 -1.80 -2.26 -7.89
N PHE A 118 -2.44 -2.67 -6.79
CA PHE A 118 -1.99 -2.26 -5.46
C PHE A 118 -0.69 -2.93 -5.04
N ALA A 119 -0.33 -4.11 -5.58
CA ALA A 119 0.98 -4.70 -5.33
C ALA A 119 2.14 -3.79 -5.80
N PHE A 120 1.89 -2.97 -6.82
CA PHE A 120 2.82 -1.97 -7.31
C PHE A 120 3.11 -0.84 -6.31
N TYR A 121 2.24 -0.64 -5.31
CA TYR A 121 2.42 0.42 -4.31
C TYR A 121 3.64 0.18 -3.44
N PHE A 122 4.02 -1.08 -3.19
CA PHE A 122 5.18 -1.38 -2.37
C PHE A 122 6.49 -0.88 -3.01
N PRO A 123 6.86 -1.30 -4.25
CA PRO A 123 8.06 -0.79 -4.89
C PRO A 123 7.99 0.71 -5.17
N MET A 124 6.84 1.23 -5.62
CA MET A 124 6.68 2.65 -5.92
C MET A 124 6.77 3.51 -4.66
N GLY A 125 6.04 3.15 -3.61
CA GLY A 125 6.04 3.85 -2.33
C GLY A 125 7.41 3.78 -1.65
N ASN A 126 8.09 2.63 -1.68
CA ASN A 126 9.47 2.54 -1.17
C ASN A 126 10.44 3.45 -1.92
N TRP A 127 10.26 3.60 -3.24
CA TRP A 127 11.05 4.54 -4.04
C TRP A 127 10.76 6.00 -3.67
N VAL A 128 9.48 6.40 -3.57
CA VAL A 128 9.08 7.76 -3.18
C VAL A 128 9.60 8.09 -1.78
N VAL A 129 9.33 7.23 -0.79
CA VAL A 129 9.77 7.39 0.60
C VAL A 129 11.29 7.41 0.67
N GLY A 130 11.98 6.57 -0.10
CA GLY A 130 13.44 6.55 -0.18
C GLY A 130 14.01 7.90 -0.64
N LYS A 131 13.44 8.50 -1.69
CA LYS A 131 13.84 9.82 -2.18
C LYS A 131 13.54 10.92 -1.17
N LEU A 132 12.34 10.95 -0.59
CA LEU A 132 11.98 11.99 0.39
C LEU A 132 12.84 11.89 1.65
N HIS A 133 13.04 10.68 2.17
CA HIS A 133 13.85 10.47 3.37
C HIS A 133 15.31 10.88 3.15
N SER A 134 15.89 10.58 1.99
CA SER A 134 17.27 11.01 1.69
C SER A 134 17.40 12.52 1.52
N LEU A 135 16.42 13.17 0.88
CA LEU A 135 16.37 14.63 0.71
C LEU A 135 16.31 15.38 2.06
N PHE A 136 15.49 14.92 3.00
CA PHE A 136 15.30 15.61 4.28
C PHE A 136 16.29 15.20 5.37
N PHE A 137 16.77 13.95 5.38
CA PHE A 137 17.53 13.40 6.52
C PHE A 137 18.94 12.88 6.19
N GLN A 138 19.25 12.45 4.96
CA GLN A 138 20.63 12.00 4.65
C GLN A 138 21.58 13.16 4.33
N LYS A 139 21.08 14.31 3.86
CA LYS A 139 21.93 15.44 3.45
C LYS A 139 22.59 16.21 4.61
N ARG A 140 22.33 15.83 5.86
CA ARG A 140 22.81 16.56 7.06
C ARG A 140 24.10 16.00 7.68
N ASN A 141 24.66 14.91 7.15
CA ASN A 141 25.83 14.22 7.71
C ASN A 141 27.15 14.44 6.93
N HIS A 142 27.21 15.41 6.03
CA HIS A 142 28.43 15.81 5.32
C HIS A 142 28.72 17.31 5.52
N SER A 143 29.05 17.70 6.76
CA SER A 143 29.77 18.95 7.05
C SER A 143 31.00 18.63 7.90
#